data_AF-V5H2I2-F1
#
_entry.id   AF-V5H2I2-F1
#
_cell.length_a   1.000
_cell.length_b   1.000
_cell.length_c   1.000
_cell.angle_alpha   90.00
_cell.angle_beta   90.00
_cell.angle_gamma   90.00
#
_symmetry.space_group_name_H-M   'P 1'
#
loop_
_entity.id
_entity.type
_entity.pdbx_description
1 polymer ?
#
loop_
_entity_poly.entity_id
_entity_poly.type
_entity_poly.pdbx_seq_one_letter_code
_entity_poly.pdbx_strand_id
1 'polypeptide(L)'
;SHVHPKHHEVLHTRIEPEHVMKKRNIDQSLRILLYYDQSVYRLDDERFELINNTILPEAVTFWERALFVRRSESVIRLTRKCSDTQVFVKDGWTHCINTCNERTMCGEVEVPEDHLDACRTCNATGQNCGIAQGSEPGEGIPDFDFIFYVSAMQTERCNKSLTVAYAAHCQQESALDRPIAGHANLCPNSISTKRQELEILLSTVKHEILHALGFSVSLYAFYRNQTGEPLTPRSPETGKPPLNESLQTYQWSEKVIKLFTRPSWLVRSGYMKRDVHMMVTPNVVKEARNYFGCQELEGAELEDQGEEGTALTHWE
;
A
#
# COMPACT_ATOMS: atom_id res chain seq x y z
N SER A 1 7.33 -12.07 6.99
CA SER A 1 7.86 -11.28 5.87
C SER A 1 6.71 -10.57 5.20
N HIS A 2 6.92 -9.33 4.75
CA HIS A 2 5.94 -8.57 3.98
C HIS A 2 5.67 -9.30 2.66
N VAL A 3 4.41 -9.42 2.24
CA VAL A 3 4.07 -9.95 0.91
C VAL A 3 3.25 -8.89 0.22
N HIS A 4 3.86 -8.25 -0.78
CA HIS A 4 3.22 -7.21 -1.54
C HIS A 4 2.13 -7.79 -2.45
N PRO A 5 1.03 -7.05 -2.70
CA PRO A 5 -0.01 -7.52 -3.59
C PRO A 5 0.47 -7.54 -5.04
N LYS A 6 0.03 -8.54 -5.80
CA LYS A 6 0.21 -8.62 -7.24
C LYS A 6 -0.64 -7.56 -7.94
N HIS A 7 -0.25 -7.20 -9.16
CA HIS A 7 -0.93 -6.13 -9.91
C HIS A 7 -2.45 -6.35 -10.11
N HIS A 8 -2.92 -7.60 -10.24
CA HIS A 8 -4.36 -7.92 -10.40
C HIS A 8 -5.13 -8.04 -9.07
N GLU A 9 -4.42 -8.02 -7.94
CA GLU A 9 -5.03 -8.05 -6.60
C GLU A 9 -5.45 -6.65 -6.16
N VAL A 10 -4.69 -5.63 -6.57
CA VAL A 10 -4.95 -4.22 -6.24
C VAL A 10 -6.08 -3.65 -7.11
N LEU A 11 -7.06 -3.05 -6.46
CA LEU A 11 -8.15 -2.36 -7.16
C LEU A 11 -7.86 -0.86 -7.29
N HIS A 12 -8.36 -0.27 -8.37
CA HIS A 12 -8.27 1.16 -8.60
C HIS A 12 -9.62 1.82 -8.38
N THR A 13 -9.63 2.84 -7.51
CA THR A 13 -10.82 3.53 -7.04
C THR A 13 -10.87 4.93 -7.62
N ARG A 14 -11.99 5.28 -8.22
CA ARG A 14 -12.17 6.65 -8.70
C ARG A 14 -12.80 7.49 -7.61
N ILE A 15 -12.06 8.48 -7.13
CA ILE A 15 -12.54 9.45 -6.12
C ILE A 15 -12.84 10.78 -6.81
N GLU A 16 -11.83 11.38 -7.41
CA GLU A 16 -11.91 12.68 -8.08
C GLU A 16 -11.03 12.70 -9.34
N PRO A 17 -11.26 13.63 -10.28
CA PRO A 17 -10.40 13.77 -11.46
C PRO A 17 -8.99 14.26 -11.11
N GLU A 18 -7.98 13.77 -11.85
CA GLU A 18 -6.56 14.14 -11.66
C GLU A 18 -6.33 15.66 -11.73
N HIS A 19 -6.96 16.34 -12.69
CA HIS A 19 -6.79 17.79 -12.87
C HIS A 19 -7.34 18.63 -11.71
N VAL A 20 -8.24 18.06 -10.89
CA VAL A 20 -8.74 18.68 -9.66
C VAL A 20 -7.74 18.43 -8.53
N MET A 21 -7.39 17.16 -8.31
CA MET A 21 -6.52 16.78 -7.21
C MET A 21 -5.11 17.39 -7.32
N LYS A 22 -4.52 17.48 -8.53
CA LYS A 22 -3.18 18.08 -8.75
C LYS A 22 -3.08 19.54 -8.31
N LYS A 23 -4.18 20.30 -8.37
CA LYS A 23 -4.20 21.73 -8.05
C LYS A 23 -4.27 22.01 -6.55
N ARG A 24 -4.57 20.99 -5.74
CA ARG A 24 -4.66 21.14 -4.27
C ARG A 24 -3.28 21.21 -3.63
N ASN A 25 -3.20 21.97 -2.55
CA ASN A 25 -2.02 22.05 -1.71
C ASN A 25 -1.83 20.75 -0.92
N ILE A 26 -0.59 20.52 -0.49
CA ILE A 26 -0.20 19.42 0.40
C ILE A 26 -0.09 20.03 1.81
N ASP A 27 -1.23 20.38 2.40
CA ASP A 27 -1.33 21.15 3.65
C ASP A 27 -2.15 20.45 4.75
N GLN A 28 -2.76 19.31 4.42
CA GLN A 28 -3.54 18.53 5.36
C GLN A 28 -2.74 17.31 5.84
N SER A 29 -2.66 17.14 7.15
CA SER A 29 -2.20 15.90 7.79
C SER A 29 -3.04 14.72 7.32
N LEU A 30 -2.41 13.58 7.02
CA LEU A 30 -3.09 12.36 6.62
C LEU A 30 -4.12 11.95 7.70
N ARG A 31 -5.33 11.57 7.29
CA ARG A 31 -6.39 11.06 8.18
C ARG A 31 -6.63 9.59 7.90
N ILE A 32 -6.44 8.75 8.91
CA ILE A 32 -6.56 7.30 8.80
C ILE A 32 -7.78 6.82 9.59
N LEU A 33 -8.71 6.14 8.92
CA LEU A 33 -9.79 5.41 9.58
C LEU A 33 -9.31 4.01 9.96
N LEU A 34 -9.39 3.66 11.24
CA LEU A 34 -9.23 2.28 11.69
C LEU A 34 -10.58 1.55 11.61
N TYR A 35 -10.61 0.42 10.93
CA TYR A 35 -11.75 -0.49 10.92
C TYR A 35 -11.34 -1.85 11.48
N TYR A 36 -12.01 -2.31 12.53
CA TYR A 36 -11.67 -3.56 13.21
C TYR A 36 -12.58 -4.70 12.78
N ASP A 37 -11.99 -5.78 12.30
CA ASP A 37 -12.68 -7.05 12.07
C ASP A 37 -13.07 -7.73 13.39
N GLN A 38 -14.07 -8.60 13.35
CA GLN A 38 -14.55 -9.36 14.51
C GLN A 38 -13.44 -10.18 15.20
N SER A 39 -12.40 -10.60 14.47
CA SER A 39 -11.23 -11.27 15.02
C SER A 39 -10.49 -10.45 16.09
N VAL A 40 -10.46 -9.12 15.99
CA VAL A 40 -9.77 -8.26 16.97
C VAL A 40 -10.50 -8.32 18.32
N TYR A 41 -11.83 -8.30 18.31
CA TYR A 41 -12.65 -8.43 19.53
C TYR A 41 -12.66 -9.84 20.13
N ARG A 42 -12.03 -10.82 19.47
CA ARG A 42 -11.86 -12.19 19.99
C ARG A 42 -10.51 -12.41 20.68
N LEU A 43 -9.65 -11.39 20.70
CA LEU A 43 -8.46 -11.38 21.55
C LEU A 43 -8.88 -11.41 23.03
N ASP A 44 -8.02 -11.92 23.90
CA ASP A 44 -8.21 -11.74 25.34
C ASP A 44 -8.15 -10.27 25.74
N ASP A 45 -8.74 -9.94 26.88
CA ASP A 45 -8.92 -8.56 27.33
C ASP A 45 -7.61 -7.76 27.38
N GLU A 46 -6.51 -8.36 27.86
CA GLU A 46 -5.22 -7.69 27.96
C GLU A 46 -4.66 -7.34 26.57
N ARG A 47 -4.70 -8.29 25.63
CA ARG A 47 -4.27 -8.04 24.24
C ARG A 47 -5.18 -7.07 23.52
N PHE A 48 -6.49 -7.17 23.71
CA PHE A 48 -7.45 -6.27 23.09
C PHE A 48 -7.23 -4.82 23.56
N GLU A 49 -7.14 -4.59 24.87
CA GLU A 49 -6.89 -3.26 25.43
C GLU A 49 -5.55 -2.70 24.94
N LEU A 50 -4.51 -3.53 24.89
CA LEU A 50 -3.20 -3.14 24.38
C LEU A 50 -3.26 -2.65 22.93
N ILE A 51 -3.90 -3.45 22.05
CA ILE A 51 -3.99 -3.15 20.63
C ILE A 51 -4.91 -1.96 20.35
N ASN A 52 -6.09 -1.95 20.95
CA ASN A 52 -7.14 -0.98 20.69
C ASN A 52 -6.84 0.39 21.30
N ASN A 53 -6.29 0.43 22.52
CA ASN A 53 -6.12 1.70 23.25
C ASN A 53 -4.70 2.25 23.19
N THR A 54 -3.71 1.44 22.83
CA THR A 54 -2.29 1.84 22.84
C THR A 54 -1.65 1.71 21.47
N ILE A 55 -1.41 0.48 21.00
CA ILE A 55 -0.53 0.22 19.85
C ILE A 55 -1.02 0.85 18.55
N LEU A 56 -2.27 0.58 18.15
CA LEU A 56 -2.79 1.10 16.87
C LEU A 56 -3.01 2.61 16.90
N PRO A 57 -3.65 3.21 17.93
CA PRO A 57 -3.79 4.66 18.01
C PRO A 57 -2.44 5.39 17.98
N GLU A 58 -1.43 4.90 18.71
CA GLU A 58 -0.10 5.54 18.71
C GLU A 58 0.62 5.39 17.36
N ALA A 59 0.53 4.22 16.73
CA ALA A 59 1.14 4.00 15.42
C ALA A 59 0.47 4.84 14.32
N VAL A 60 -0.87 4.94 14.33
CA VAL A 60 -1.62 5.81 13.42
C VAL A 60 -1.28 7.27 13.66
N THR A 61 -1.34 7.73 14.91
CA THR A 61 -1.03 9.13 15.28
C THR A 61 0.37 9.55 14.81
N PHE A 62 1.34 8.64 14.87
CA PHE A 62 2.68 8.89 14.34
C PHE A 62 2.65 9.21 12.84
N TRP A 63 1.96 8.38 12.04
CA TRP A 63 1.88 8.57 10.58
C TRP A 63 1.01 9.76 10.17
N GLU A 64 -0.10 10.02 10.87
CA GLU A 64 -0.92 11.20 10.64
C GLU A 64 -0.11 12.49 10.84
N ARG A 65 0.76 12.53 11.88
CA ARG A 65 1.64 13.68 12.12
C ARG A 65 2.81 13.78 11.14
N ALA A 66 3.31 12.65 10.66
CA ALA A 66 4.48 12.60 9.79
C ALA A 66 4.15 12.93 8.33
N LEU A 67 2.92 12.66 7.88
CA LEU A 67 2.55 12.71 6.47
C LEU A 67 1.47 13.76 6.18
N PHE A 68 1.70 14.52 5.11
CA PHE A 68 0.74 15.47 4.57
C PHE A 68 0.30 15.04 3.17
N VAL A 69 -0.96 15.27 2.85
CA VAL A 69 -1.58 14.82 1.60
C VAL A 69 -2.36 15.95 0.92
N ARG A 70 -2.59 15.77 -0.39
CA ARG A 70 -3.62 16.55 -1.08
C ARG A 70 -4.98 15.99 -0.67
N ARG A 71 -5.78 16.79 0.03
CA ARG A 71 -7.10 16.41 0.53
C ARG A 71 -8.00 15.90 -0.62
N SER A 72 -8.70 14.80 -0.40
CA SER A 72 -9.90 14.44 -1.17
C SER A 72 -11.12 15.10 -0.53
N GLU A 73 -11.95 15.77 -1.33
CA GLU A 73 -13.21 16.36 -0.87
C GLU A 73 -14.39 15.41 -1.09
N SER A 74 -14.25 14.48 -2.03
CA SER A 74 -15.23 13.42 -2.26
C SER A 74 -15.11 12.30 -1.22
N VAL A 75 -16.26 11.70 -0.90
CA VAL A 75 -16.37 10.49 -0.10
C VAL A 75 -15.66 9.32 -0.78
N ILE A 76 -14.89 8.55 -0.02
CA ILE A 76 -14.25 7.33 -0.52
C ILE A 76 -15.30 6.22 -0.58
N ARG A 77 -15.51 5.66 -1.78
CA ARG A 77 -16.25 4.41 -1.98
C ARG A 77 -15.36 3.42 -2.71
N LEU A 78 -15.06 2.30 -2.05
CA LEU A 78 -14.09 1.33 -2.54
C LEU A 78 -14.68 0.51 -3.70
N THR A 79 -13.85 0.24 -4.71
CA THR A 79 -14.25 -0.55 -5.88
C THR A 79 -14.50 -2.00 -5.47
N ARG A 80 -15.58 -2.60 -5.96
CA ARG A 80 -15.87 -4.03 -5.72
C ARG A 80 -14.91 -4.92 -6.49
N LYS A 81 -14.57 -6.08 -5.91
CA LYS A 81 -13.75 -7.10 -6.59
C LYS A 81 -14.55 -7.76 -7.72
N CYS A 82 -13.91 -7.99 -8.86
CA CYS A 82 -14.48 -8.77 -9.95
C CYS A 82 -14.21 -10.27 -9.75
N SER A 83 -15.09 -11.13 -10.28
CA SER A 83 -14.87 -12.58 -10.30
C SER A 83 -13.71 -12.97 -11.21
N ASP A 84 -13.61 -12.30 -12.35
CA ASP A 84 -12.49 -12.43 -13.27
C ASP A 84 -11.34 -11.49 -12.91
N THR A 85 -10.11 -11.91 -13.20
CA THR A 85 -8.93 -11.03 -13.12
C THR A 85 -8.90 -10.00 -14.24
N GLN A 86 -9.58 -10.28 -15.35
CA GLN A 86 -9.74 -9.37 -16.47
C GLN A 86 -10.91 -8.42 -16.24
N VAL A 87 -10.70 -7.15 -16.58
CA VAL A 87 -11.68 -6.08 -16.40
C VAL A 87 -11.68 -5.16 -17.61
N PHE A 88 -12.79 -4.48 -17.84
CA PHE A 88 -12.88 -3.42 -18.84
C PHE A 88 -12.70 -2.05 -18.16
N VAL A 89 -11.89 -1.19 -18.76
CA VAL A 89 -11.75 0.21 -18.32
C VAL A 89 -12.46 1.11 -19.33
N LYS A 90 -13.52 1.81 -18.89
CA LYS A 90 -14.26 2.77 -19.73
C LYS A 90 -14.52 4.05 -18.95
N ASP A 91 -14.26 5.19 -19.60
CA ASP A 91 -14.42 6.52 -19.01
C ASP A 91 -13.69 6.69 -17.67
N GLY A 92 -12.61 5.96 -17.44
CA GLY A 92 -11.86 5.94 -16.17
C GLY A 92 -12.48 5.08 -15.06
N TRP A 93 -13.49 4.27 -15.37
CA TRP A 93 -14.10 3.32 -14.45
C TRP A 93 -13.77 1.88 -14.83
N THR A 94 -13.44 1.09 -13.81
CA THR A 94 -13.30 -0.38 -13.92
C THR A 94 -14.69 -1.02 -13.93
N HIS A 95 -14.91 -1.91 -14.89
CA HIS A 95 -16.12 -2.72 -15.02
C HIS A 95 -15.76 -4.20 -15.03
N CYS A 96 -16.43 -4.98 -14.19
CA CYS A 96 -16.29 -6.42 -14.16
C CYS A 96 -16.97 -7.06 -15.37
N ILE A 97 -16.51 -8.26 -15.73
CA ILE A 97 -17.14 -9.07 -16.78
C ILE A 97 -18.36 -9.76 -16.16
N ASN A 98 -19.55 -9.41 -16.66
CA ASN A 98 -20.88 -9.89 -16.26
C ASN A 98 -21.30 -9.61 -14.81
N THR A 99 -20.44 -9.83 -13.81
CA THR A 99 -20.77 -9.68 -12.38
C THR A 99 -19.57 -9.25 -11.55
N CYS A 100 -19.84 -8.57 -10.43
CA CYS A 100 -18.87 -8.44 -9.34
C CYS A 100 -18.91 -9.69 -8.45
N ASN A 101 -17.87 -9.88 -7.64
CA ASN A 101 -17.93 -10.83 -6.54
C ASN A 101 -18.94 -10.37 -5.50
N GLU A 102 -19.57 -11.35 -4.85
CA GLU A 102 -20.45 -11.12 -3.70
C GLU A 102 -19.72 -10.43 -2.55
N ARG A 103 -18.43 -10.77 -2.36
CA ARG A 103 -17.61 -10.22 -1.27
C ARG A 103 -16.35 -9.57 -1.83
N THR A 104 -16.02 -8.40 -1.29
CA THR A 104 -14.76 -7.70 -1.57
C THR A 104 -13.86 -7.80 -0.35
N MET A 105 -12.68 -8.37 -0.51
CA MET A 105 -11.72 -8.53 0.58
C MET A 105 -10.61 -7.47 0.49
N CYS A 106 -10.16 -7.00 1.65
CA CYS A 106 -8.92 -6.25 1.81
C CYS A 106 -8.03 -7.02 2.80
N GLY A 107 -7.14 -7.87 2.28
CA GLY A 107 -6.44 -8.86 3.09
C GLY A 107 -7.40 -9.89 3.68
N GLU A 108 -7.35 -10.06 5.00
CA GLU A 108 -8.21 -11.00 5.75
C GLU A 108 -9.60 -10.42 6.07
N VAL A 109 -9.84 -9.14 5.77
CA VAL A 109 -11.06 -8.44 6.19
C VAL A 109 -12.02 -8.29 5.02
N GLU A 110 -13.26 -8.68 5.23
CA GLU A 110 -14.36 -8.40 4.31
C GLU A 110 -14.72 -6.92 4.41
N VAL A 111 -14.65 -6.20 3.28
CA VAL A 111 -14.96 -4.78 3.21
C VAL A 111 -16.48 -4.61 3.39
N PRO A 112 -16.95 -3.79 4.35
CA PRO A 112 -18.37 -3.55 4.55
C PRO A 112 -19.07 -3.04 3.30
N GLU A 113 -20.32 -3.47 3.09
CA GLU A 113 -21.14 -3.01 1.97
C GLU A 113 -21.30 -1.48 1.96
N ASP A 114 -21.40 -0.86 3.13
CA ASP A 114 -21.49 0.61 3.26
C ASP A 114 -20.22 1.33 2.78
N HIS A 115 -19.06 0.65 2.74
CA HIS A 115 -17.80 1.22 2.24
C HIS A 115 -17.62 1.06 0.73
N LEU A 116 -18.44 0.23 0.07
CA LEU A 116 -18.28 -0.14 -1.34
C LEU A 116 -19.05 0.79 -2.28
N ASP A 117 -18.49 1.01 -3.47
CA ASP A 117 -19.22 1.62 -4.59
C ASP A 117 -20.21 0.61 -5.20
N ALA A 118 -21.08 1.11 -6.07
CA ALA A 118 -21.97 0.27 -6.84
C ALA A 118 -21.17 -0.71 -7.71
N CYS A 119 -21.70 -1.92 -7.89
CA CYS A 119 -21.14 -2.90 -8.82
C CYS A 119 -21.26 -2.39 -10.25
N ARG A 120 -20.14 -2.28 -10.96
CA ARG A 120 -20.08 -1.87 -12.36
C ARG A 120 -19.69 -3.05 -13.23
N THR A 121 -20.49 -3.31 -14.26
CA THR A 121 -20.32 -4.49 -15.12
C THR A 121 -20.45 -4.11 -16.59
N CYS A 122 -19.72 -4.83 -17.45
CA CYS A 122 -20.01 -4.95 -18.88
C CYS A 122 -20.39 -6.40 -19.18
N ASN A 123 -21.02 -6.66 -20.33
CA ASN A 123 -21.16 -8.04 -20.80
C ASN A 123 -19.78 -8.63 -21.23
N ALA A 124 -19.77 -9.92 -21.57
CA ALA A 124 -18.57 -10.65 -22.01
C ALA A 124 -17.81 -10.02 -23.20
N THR A 125 -18.46 -9.19 -24.03
CA THR A 125 -17.84 -8.52 -25.18
C THR A 125 -17.41 -7.08 -24.88
N GLY A 126 -17.53 -6.63 -23.62
CA GLY A 126 -17.22 -5.26 -23.22
C GLY A 126 -18.26 -4.23 -23.68
N GLN A 127 -19.49 -4.65 -23.95
CA GLN A 127 -20.65 -3.80 -24.28
C GLN A 127 -21.59 -3.69 -23.08
N ASN A 128 -22.59 -2.80 -23.18
CA ASN A 128 -23.60 -2.56 -22.12
C ASN A 128 -22.99 -2.32 -20.73
N CYS A 129 -21.97 -1.46 -20.70
CA CYS A 129 -21.27 -1.13 -19.47
C CYS A 129 -22.09 -0.15 -18.63
N GLY A 130 -22.30 -0.48 -17.36
CA GLY A 130 -23.06 0.35 -16.44
C GLY A 130 -23.05 -0.19 -15.02
N ILE A 131 -23.87 0.41 -14.16
CA ILE A 131 -24.15 -0.14 -12.83
C ILE A 131 -25.03 -1.37 -13.00
N ALA A 132 -24.66 -2.46 -12.34
CA ALA A 132 -25.43 -3.71 -12.34
C ALA A 132 -26.84 -3.47 -11.77
N GLN A 133 -27.84 -4.17 -12.31
CA GLN A 133 -29.22 -4.00 -11.89
C GLN A 133 -29.38 -4.30 -10.39
N GLY A 134 -30.00 -3.37 -9.66
CA GLY A 134 -30.23 -3.49 -8.22
C GLY A 134 -28.99 -3.22 -7.35
N SER A 135 -27.87 -2.80 -7.96
CA SER A 135 -26.69 -2.38 -7.20
C SER A 135 -26.73 -0.88 -6.94
N GLU A 136 -26.61 -0.51 -5.67
CA GLU A 136 -26.49 0.86 -5.20
C GLU A 136 -25.15 1.04 -4.47
N PRO A 137 -24.55 2.23 -4.51
CA PRO A 137 -23.35 2.51 -3.73
C PRO A 137 -23.70 2.64 -2.24
N GLY A 138 -22.80 2.19 -1.37
CA GLY A 138 -22.89 2.42 0.07
C GLY A 138 -22.71 3.90 0.44
N GLU A 139 -22.88 4.22 1.73
CA GLU A 139 -22.69 5.58 2.25
C GLU A 139 -21.27 6.10 1.95
N GLY A 140 -20.29 5.22 1.97
CA GLY A 140 -18.86 5.49 1.80
C GLY A 140 -18.22 6.02 3.08
N ILE A 141 -16.92 6.33 2.98
CA ILE A 141 -16.14 6.87 4.09
C ILE A 141 -15.91 8.38 3.85
N PRO A 142 -16.64 9.26 4.55
CA PRO A 142 -16.39 10.70 4.51
C PRO A 142 -15.17 11.05 5.37
N ASP A 143 -14.52 12.17 5.06
CA ASP A 143 -13.50 12.80 5.92
C ASP A 143 -12.26 11.98 6.30
N PHE A 144 -11.97 10.90 5.58
CA PHE A 144 -10.71 10.17 5.68
C PHE A 144 -9.98 10.11 4.34
N ASP A 145 -8.67 9.91 4.41
CA ASP A 145 -7.79 9.83 3.24
C ASP A 145 -7.30 8.39 2.98
N PHE A 146 -7.33 7.58 4.03
CA PHE A 146 -6.93 6.18 4.01
C PHE A 146 -7.76 5.38 5.01
N ILE A 147 -8.19 4.18 4.62
CA ILE A 147 -8.90 3.24 5.49
C ILE A 147 -8.01 2.04 5.75
N PHE A 148 -7.82 1.70 7.03
CA PHE A 148 -6.98 0.62 7.46
C PHE A 148 -7.79 -0.46 8.16
N TYR A 149 -7.98 -1.58 7.45
CA TYR A 149 -8.72 -2.75 7.91
C TYR A 149 -7.82 -3.63 8.77
N VAL A 150 -8.17 -3.80 10.04
CA VAL A 150 -7.35 -4.52 11.02
C VAL A 150 -8.03 -5.83 11.40
N SER A 151 -7.30 -6.93 11.24
CA SER A 151 -7.68 -8.26 11.74
C SER A 151 -6.67 -8.79 12.75
N ALA A 152 -7.10 -9.77 13.53
CA ALA A 152 -6.25 -10.53 14.45
C ALA A 152 -6.46 -12.04 14.25
N MET A 153 -6.03 -12.57 13.11
CA MET A 153 -6.22 -13.97 12.74
C MET A 153 -4.89 -14.72 12.73
N GLN A 154 -4.87 -15.94 13.29
CA GLN A 154 -3.72 -16.83 13.19
C GLN A 154 -3.71 -17.51 11.81
N THR A 155 -3.06 -16.87 10.83
CA THR A 155 -2.98 -17.37 9.45
C THR A 155 -1.70 -18.20 9.22
N GLU A 156 -1.58 -18.82 8.04
CA GLU A 156 -0.34 -19.52 7.67
C GLU A 156 0.89 -18.60 7.70
N ARG A 157 0.72 -17.31 7.39
CA ARG A 157 1.79 -16.30 7.46
C ARG A 157 2.29 -16.08 8.88
N CYS A 158 1.40 -16.22 9.87
CA CYS A 158 1.74 -16.14 11.28
C CYS A 158 2.54 -17.34 11.79
N ASN A 159 2.50 -18.47 11.08
CA ASN A 159 3.26 -19.67 11.46
C ASN A 159 4.71 -19.63 10.93
N LYS A 160 5.05 -18.67 10.06
CA LYS A 160 6.45 -18.39 9.70
C LYS A 160 7.14 -17.72 10.89
N SER A 161 8.29 -18.25 11.28
CA SER A 161 8.90 -18.19 12.63
C SER A 161 9.20 -16.80 13.24
N LEU A 162 8.85 -15.68 12.59
CA LEU A 162 9.12 -14.32 13.08
C LEU A 162 8.03 -13.29 12.73
N THR A 163 6.89 -13.69 12.14
CA THR A 163 5.85 -12.73 11.74
C THR A 163 5.00 -12.33 12.95
N VAL A 164 5.11 -11.07 13.39
CA VAL A 164 4.25 -10.49 14.45
C VAL A 164 3.00 -9.87 13.85
N ALA A 165 3.16 -9.21 12.71
CA ALA A 165 2.08 -8.64 11.92
C ALA A 165 2.48 -8.65 10.44
N TYR A 166 1.52 -8.42 9.56
CA TYR A 166 1.77 -8.10 8.16
C TYR A 166 0.71 -7.15 7.65
N ALA A 167 1.10 -6.24 6.76
CA ALA A 167 0.18 -5.30 6.14
C ALA A 167 0.49 -5.04 4.67
N ALA A 168 -0.55 -4.62 3.94
CA ALA A 168 -0.42 -4.21 2.55
C ALA A 168 -1.53 -3.24 2.18
N HIS A 169 -1.35 -2.53 1.07
CA HIS A 169 -2.46 -1.81 0.44
C HIS A 169 -3.34 -2.79 -0.34
N CYS A 170 -4.62 -2.47 -0.47
CA CYS A 170 -5.56 -3.24 -1.29
C CYS A 170 -6.22 -2.39 -2.37
N GLN A 171 -6.35 -1.06 -2.18
CA GLN A 171 -6.85 -0.16 -3.22
C GLN A 171 -6.04 1.14 -3.32
N GLN A 172 -5.90 1.62 -4.56
CA GLN A 172 -5.27 2.90 -4.89
C GLN A 172 -6.27 3.79 -5.62
N GLU A 173 -6.26 5.09 -5.36
CA GLU A 173 -7.08 6.00 -6.15
C GLU A 173 -6.51 6.21 -7.57
N SER A 174 -7.38 6.40 -8.54
CA SER A 174 -7.04 6.37 -9.97
C SER A 174 -6.38 7.64 -10.51
N ALA A 175 -6.46 8.77 -9.80
CA ALA A 175 -6.00 10.07 -10.24
C ALA A 175 -4.51 10.32 -9.96
N LEU A 176 -4.06 10.08 -8.73
CA LEU A 176 -2.66 10.25 -8.30
C LEU A 176 -1.99 8.94 -7.86
N ASP A 177 -2.66 7.80 -8.02
CA ASP A 177 -2.16 6.46 -7.64
C ASP A 177 -1.87 6.31 -6.12
N ARG A 178 -2.43 7.18 -5.27
CA ARG A 178 -2.26 7.13 -3.82
C ARG A 178 -2.99 5.89 -3.25
N PRO A 179 -2.36 5.07 -2.39
CA PRO A 179 -3.08 4.08 -1.60
C PRO A 179 -4.17 4.75 -0.77
N ILE A 180 -5.39 4.20 -0.81
CA ILE A 180 -6.54 4.74 -0.05
C ILE A 180 -7.18 3.68 0.87
N ALA A 181 -6.82 2.43 0.67
CA ALA A 181 -7.21 1.34 1.55
C ALA A 181 -6.08 0.34 1.68
N GLY A 182 -5.87 -0.14 2.89
CA GLY A 182 -4.96 -1.23 3.18
C GLY A 182 -5.45 -2.04 4.36
N HIS A 183 -4.75 -3.12 4.64
CA HIS A 183 -5.06 -4.01 5.74
C HIS A 183 -3.82 -4.28 6.58
N ALA A 184 -4.05 -4.65 7.83
CA ALA A 184 -3.08 -5.32 8.67
C ALA A 184 -3.72 -6.55 9.32
N ASN A 185 -2.95 -7.61 9.44
CA ASN A 185 -3.29 -8.73 10.30
C ASN A 185 -2.25 -8.86 11.42
N LEU A 186 -2.71 -8.79 12.66
CA LEU A 186 -1.90 -9.03 13.85
C LEU A 186 -1.95 -10.52 14.18
N CYS A 187 -0.81 -11.16 14.34
CA CYS A 187 -0.74 -12.58 14.65
C CYS A 187 -1.00 -12.80 16.15
N PRO A 188 -2.16 -13.34 16.58
CA PRO A 188 -2.57 -13.32 17.98
C PRO A 188 -1.56 -13.96 18.94
N ASN A 189 -0.93 -15.07 18.51
CA ASN A 189 0.05 -15.81 19.30
C ASN A 189 1.38 -15.06 19.47
N SER A 190 1.66 -14.08 18.61
CA SER A 190 2.88 -13.27 18.62
C SER A 190 2.69 -11.93 19.34
N ILE A 191 1.46 -11.58 19.74
CA ILE A 191 1.18 -10.37 20.51
C ILE A 191 1.57 -10.61 21.97
N SER A 192 2.67 -9.98 22.37
CA SER A 192 3.17 -9.98 23.73
C SER A 192 2.68 -8.76 24.49
N THR A 193 2.17 -8.98 25.70
CA THR A 193 1.71 -7.93 26.62
C THR A 193 2.81 -7.45 27.56
N LYS A 194 4.03 -8.00 27.43
CA LYS A 194 5.18 -7.59 28.26
C LYS A 194 5.65 -6.19 27.88
N ARG A 195 5.86 -5.35 28.90
CA ARG A 195 6.31 -3.95 28.72
C ARG A 195 7.61 -3.82 27.92
N GLN A 196 8.55 -4.75 28.08
CA GLN A 196 9.83 -4.71 27.36
C GLN A 196 9.69 -4.98 25.86
N GLU A 197 8.61 -5.65 25.45
CA GLU A 197 8.34 -6.00 24.06
C GLU A 197 7.38 -4.99 23.39
N LEU A 198 6.86 -4.02 24.17
CA LEU A 198 5.91 -3.02 23.70
C LEU A 198 6.49 -2.10 22.62
N GLU A 199 7.70 -1.61 22.84
CA GLU A 199 8.38 -0.74 21.88
C GLU A 199 8.64 -1.46 20.55
N ILE A 200 8.98 -2.75 20.63
CA ILE A 200 9.18 -3.61 19.47
C ILE A 200 7.86 -3.77 18.71
N LEU A 201 6.78 -4.13 19.41
CA LEU A 201 5.45 -4.27 18.80
C LEU A 201 4.98 -2.97 18.15
N LEU A 202 5.13 -1.83 18.83
CA LEU A 202 4.78 -0.51 18.29
C LEU A 202 5.61 -0.19 17.04
N SER A 203 6.91 -0.46 17.06
CA SER A 203 7.80 -0.28 15.91
C SER A 203 7.38 -1.17 14.74
N THR A 204 7.05 -2.43 15.00
CA THR A 204 6.56 -3.35 13.97
C THR A 204 5.24 -2.87 13.37
N VAL A 205 4.26 -2.45 14.17
CA VAL A 205 2.98 -1.96 13.63
C VAL A 205 3.18 -0.67 12.81
N LYS A 206 4.07 0.24 13.23
CA LYS A 206 4.42 1.42 12.42
C LYS A 206 5.04 1.02 11.09
N HIS A 207 5.93 0.03 11.10
CA HIS A 207 6.57 -0.51 9.90
C HIS A 207 5.54 -1.14 8.94
N GLU A 208 4.61 -1.93 9.45
CA GLU A 208 3.54 -2.53 8.64
C GLU A 208 2.61 -1.45 8.03
N ILE A 209 2.24 -0.42 8.80
CA ILE A 209 1.46 0.71 8.26
C ILE A 209 2.21 1.40 7.10
N LEU A 210 3.53 1.56 7.20
CA LEU A 210 4.34 2.18 6.14
C LEU A 210 4.25 1.41 4.81
N HIS A 211 4.25 0.07 4.86
CA HIS A 211 4.05 -0.76 3.68
C HIS A 211 2.69 -0.54 3.02
N ALA A 212 1.64 -0.39 3.83
CA ALA A 212 0.29 -0.12 3.34
C ALA A 212 0.12 1.31 2.79
N LEU A 213 0.90 2.28 3.31
CA LEU A 213 0.81 3.68 2.91
C LEU A 213 1.63 4.03 1.65
N GLY A 214 2.71 3.30 1.34
CA GLY A 214 3.55 3.72 0.22
C GLY A 214 4.84 2.94 0.00
N PHE A 215 5.46 2.43 1.06
CA PHE A 215 6.80 1.84 0.96
C PHE A 215 6.72 0.35 0.65
N SER A 216 6.46 0.03 -0.62
CA SER A 216 6.32 -1.34 -1.09
C SER A 216 6.77 -1.44 -2.54
N VAL A 217 7.36 -2.58 -2.90
CA VAL A 217 7.80 -2.89 -4.27
C VAL A 217 6.68 -2.68 -5.30
N SER A 218 5.44 -3.01 -4.94
CA SER A 218 4.27 -2.80 -5.80
C SER A 218 3.81 -1.34 -5.95
N LEU A 219 4.36 -0.41 -5.16
CA LEU A 219 4.00 1.01 -5.16
C LEU A 219 5.08 1.93 -5.75
N TYR A 220 6.35 1.52 -5.78
CA TYR A 220 7.43 2.38 -6.27
C TYR A 220 7.23 2.87 -7.70
N ALA A 221 6.70 2.03 -8.59
CA ALA A 221 6.39 2.42 -9.95
C ALA A 221 5.35 3.55 -10.03
N PHE A 222 4.54 3.73 -8.99
CA PHE A 222 3.50 4.73 -8.92
C PHE A 222 3.94 6.06 -8.34
N TYR A 223 5.18 6.17 -7.85
CA TYR A 223 5.68 7.41 -7.24
C TYR A 223 5.60 8.61 -8.19
N ARG A 224 5.27 9.75 -7.59
CA ARG A 224 5.09 11.04 -8.26
C ARG A 224 6.02 12.08 -7.65
N ASN A 225 6.35 13.09 -8.43
CA ASN A 225 7.11 14.24 -7.96
C ASN A 225 6.23 15.22 -7.15
N GLN A 226 6.82 16.32 -6.69
CA GLN A 226 6.14 17.34 -5.89
C GLN A 226 4.94 18.00 -6.60
N THR A 227 4.95 18.07 -7.93
CA THR A 227 3.83 18.61 -8.73
C THR A 227 2.75 17.56 -9.03
N GLY A 228 2.94 16.31 -8.58
CA GLY A 228 2.03 15.20 -8.85
C GLY A 228 2.24 14.53 -10.20
N GLU A 229 3.35 14.80 -10.90
CA GLU A 229 3.68 14.11 -12.15
C GLU A 229 4.34 12.75 -11.89
N PRO A 230 3.99 11.70 -12.64
CA PRO A 230 4.61 10.38 -12.52
C PRO A 230 6.13 10.42 -12.71
N LEU A 231 6.87 9.77 -11.81
CA LEU A 231 8.30 9.54 -11.99
C LEU A 231 8.58 8.38 -12.96
N THR A 232 7.62 7.48 -13.10
CA THR A 232 7.67 6.35 -14.04
C THR A 232 6.74 6.61 -15.23
N PRO A 233 7.21 6.40 -16.47
CA PRO A 233 6.36 6.52 -17.66
C PRO A 233 5.08 5.69 -17.55
N ARG A 234 3.97 6.26 -18.07
CA ARG A 234 2.67 5.59 -18.11
C ARG A 234 2.38 5.12 -19.53
N SER A 235 1.79 3.93 -19.67
CA SER A 235 1.25 3.45 -20.94
C SER A 235 0.11 4.38 -21.40
N PRO A 236 0.09 4.81 -22.68
CA PRO A 236 -1.01 5.61 -23.22
C PRO A 236 -2.37 4.89 -23.17
N GLU A 237 -2.37 3.55 -23.21
CA GLU A 237 -3.59 2.73 -23.26
C GLU A 237 -4.22 2.56 -21.89
N THR A 238 -3.40 2.28 -20.87
CA THR A 238 -3.89 1.92 -19.53
C THR A 238 -3.70 3.03 -18.50
N GLY A 239 -2.84 4.02 -18.77
CA GLY A 239 -2.42 5.02 -17.78
C GLY A 239 -1.55 4.47 -16.66
N LYS A 240 -1.10 3.21 -16.75
CA LYS A 240 -0.32 2.50 -15.71
C LYS A 240 1.15 2.30 -16.12
N PRO A 241 2.08 2.10 -15.17
CA PRO A 241 3.45 1.72 -15.47
C PRO A 241 3.54 0.42 -16.30
N PRO A 242 4.68 0.14 -16.92
CA PRO A 242 4.94 -1.18 -17.51
C PRO A 242 4.92 -2.27 -16.42
N LEU A 243 4.44 -3.46 -16.77
CA LEU A 243 4.46 -4.63 -15.90
C LEU A 243 5.83 -5.33 -15.97
N ASN A 244 6.27 -5.86 -14.84
CA ASN A 244 7.40 -6.77 -14.71
C ASN A 244 6.85 -8.15 -14.33
N GLU A 245 6.93 -9.10 -15.27
CA GLU A 245 6.43 -10.46 -15.06
C GLU A 245 7.24 -11.21 -13.99
N SER A 246 8.53 -10.95 -13.85
CA SER A 246 9.37 -11.59 -12.83
C SER A 246 8.95 -11.15 -11.42
N LEU A 247 8.71 -9.85 -11.23
CA LEU A 247 8.27 -9.28 -9.96
C LEU A 247 6.75 -9.38 -9.73
N GLN A 248 6.00 -9.88 -10.72
CA GLN A 248 4.52 -9.94 -10.70
C GLN A 248 3.83 -8.59 -10.40
N THR A 249 4.52 -7.48 -10.65
CA THR A 249 4.12 -6.13 -10.28
C THR A 249 4.61 -5.08 -11.28
N TYR A 250 4.33 -3.81 -11.02
CA TYR A 250 4.70 -2.71 -11.91
C TYR A 250 6.18 -2.32 -11.79
N GLN A 251 6.83 -2.11 -12.94
CA GLN A 251 8.23 -1.72 -13.04
C GLN A 251 8.39 -0.20 -12.82
N TRP A 252 9.22 0.18 -11.85
CA TRP A 252 9.62 1.57 -11.65
C TRP A 252 10.65 2.04 -12.68
N SER A 253 10.79 3.36 -12.83
CA SER A 253 11.87 3.96 -13.63
C SER A 253 13.14 4.19 -12.82
N GLU A 254 14.25 4.43 -13.54
CA GLU A 254 15.54 4.88 -13.02
C GLU A 254 15.49 6.22 -12.26
N LYS A 255 14.37 6.95 -12.29
CA LYS A 255 14.15 8.16 -11.46
C LYS A 255 13.69 7.82 -10.05
N VAL A 256 13.22 6.59 -9.82
CA VAL A 256 12.73 6.11 -8.52
C VAL A 256 13.78 5.23 -7.87
N ILE A 257 14.11 4.12 -8.52
CA ILE A 257 15.15 3.19 -8.07
C ILE A 257 16.09 2.92 -9.24
N LYS A 258 17.38 2.96 -8.96
CA LYS A 258 18.45 2.77 -9.93
C LYS A 258 19.42 1.70 -9.44
N LEU A 259 19.87 0.85 -10.38
CA LEU A 259 20.89 -0.15 -10.12
C LEU A 259 22.28 0.49 -10.25
N PHE A 260 23.09 0.38 -9.21
CA PHE A 260 24.48 0.80 -9.20
C PHE A 260 25.40 -0.40 -9.08
N THR A 261 26.37 -0.51 -9.98
CA THR A 261 27.46 -1.49 -9.86
C THR A 261 28.63 -0.88 -9.11
N ARG A 262 29.02 -1.48 -7.98
CA ARG A 262 30.27 -1.21 -7.27
C ARG A 262 31.33 -2.24 -7.70
N PRO A 263 32.30 -1.88 -8.56
CA PRO A 263 33.23 -2.86 -9.14
C PRO A 263 34.27 -3.40 -8.16
N SER A 264 34.58 -2.64 -7.10
CA SER A 264 35.61 -2.95 -6.12
C SER A 264 35.05 -2.86 -4.70
N TRP A 265 33.99 -3.62 -4.42
CA TRP A 265 33.40 -3.71 -3.08
C TRP A 265 34.30 -4.54 -2.17
N LEU A 266 34.78 -3.94 -1.07
CA LEU A 266 35.68 -4.60 -0.13
C LEU A 266 34.90 -5.62 0.73
N VAL A 267 35.36 -6.87 0.70
CA VAL A 267 34.88 -7.96 1.55
C VAL A 267 36.06 -8.63 2.25
N ARG A 268 35.80 -9.51 3.22
CA ARG A 268 36.87 -10.20 3.98
C ARG A 268 37.88 -10.93 3.08
N SER A 269 37.45 -11.44 1.93
CA SER A 269 38.28 -12.21 0.98
C SER A 269 38.90 -11.39 -0.15
N GLY A 270 38.80 -10.04 -0.11
CA GLY A 270 39.35 -9.16 -1.15
C GLY A 270 38.30 -8.21 -1.71
N TYR A 271 38.30 -8.01 -3.03
CA TYR A 271 37.34 -7.14 -3.70
C TYR A 271 36.42 -7.96 -4.59
N MET A 272 35.14 -7.58 -4.64
CA MET A 272 34.17 -8.16 -5.55
C MET A 272 33.30 -7.09 -6.19
N LYS A 273 32.67 -7.45 -7.31
CA LYS A 273 31.59 -6.65 -7.89
C LYS A 273 30.32 -6.88 -7.05
N ARG A 274 29.67 -5.80 -6.61
CA ARG A 274 28.34 -5.82 -5.97
C ARG A 274 27.40 -4.91 -6.74
N ASP A 275 26.21 -5.40 -7.07
CA ASP A 275 25.15 -4.59 -7.67
C ASP A 275 24.17 -4.20 -6.55
N VAL A 276 23.81 -2.92 -6.46
CA VAL A 276 23.01 -2.36 -5.37
C VAL A 276 21.84 -1.58 -5.94
N HIS A 277 20.63 -1.86 -5.45
CA HIS A 277 19.44 -1.08 -5.80
C HIS A 277 19.33 0.11 -4.85
N MET A 278 19.29 1.32 -5.38
CA MET A 278 19.16 2.53 -4.57
C MET A 278 17.92 3.31 -4.94
N MET A 279 17.20 3.79 -3.93
CA MET A 279 16.15 4.79 -4.14
C MET A 279 16.81 6.17 -4.34
N VAL A 280 16.56 6.77 -5.50
CA VAL A 280 17.23 7.98 -5.98
C VAL A 280 16.28 9.16 -6.16
N THR A 281 15.12 9.12 -5.51
CA THR A 281 14.19 10.26 -5.54
C THR A 281 14.83 11.48 -4.88
N PRO A 282 14.54 12.72 -5.33
CA PRO A 282 15.26 13.91 -4.85
C PRO A 282 15.27 14.09 -3.33
N ASN A 283 14.17 13.75 -2.65
CA ASN A 283 14.09 13.87 -1.19
C ASN A 283 14.91 12.78 -0.47
N VAL A 284 14.93 11.56 -1.00
CA VAL A 284 15.75 10.47 -0.42
C VAL A 284 17.23 10.77 -0.57
N VAL A 285 17.66 11.23 -1.74
CA VAL A 285 19.06 11.66 -1.97
C VAL A 285 19.46 12.76 -1.00
N LYS A 286 18.60 13.78 -0.84
CA LYS A 286 18.83 14.87 0.11
C LYS A 286 18.99 14.35 1.54
N GLU A 287 18.08 13.47 1.97
CA GLU A 287 18.10 12.94 3.34
C GLU A 287 19.31 12.05 3.59
N ALA A 288 19.64 11.13 2.68
CA ALA A 288 20.82 10.28 2.78
C ALA A 288 22.11 11.10 2.92
N ARG A 289 22.28 12.14 2.08
CA ARG A 289 23.44 13.04 2.15
C ARG A 289 23.53 13.77 3.47
N ASN A 290 22.41 14.22 4.00
CA ASN A 290 22.35 14.93 5.28
C ASN A 290 22.67 13.99 6.45
N TYR A 291 22.04 12.81 6.48
CA TYR A 291 22.18 11.82 7.54
C TYR A 291 23.63 11.30 7.65
N PHE A 292 24.25 10.95 6.53
CA PHE A 292 25.63 10.42 6.50
C PHE A 292 26.70 11.51 6.38
N GLY A 293 26.33 12.77 6.18
CA GLY A 293 27.28 13.86 5.97
C GLY A 293 28.11 13.73 4.69
N CYS A 294 27.61 13.01 3.66
CA CYS A 294 28.33 12.72 2.44
C CYS A 294 27.56 13.23 1.21
N GLN A 295 28.01 14.35 0.63
CA GLN A 295 27.32 15.01 -0.50
C GLN A 295 27.39 14.24 -1.83
N GLU A 296 28.28 13.25 -1.93
CA GLU A 296 28.48 12.44 -3.12
C GLU A 296 27.49 11.27 -3.19
N LEU A 297 26.77 10.95 -2.10
CA LEU A 297 25.81 9.85 -2.08
C LEU A 297 24.75 10.00 -3.18
N GLU A 298 24.52 8.93 -3.92
CA GLU A 298 23.60 8.91 -5.06
C GLU A 298 22.15 8.64 -4.66
N GLY A 299 21.91 8.11 -3.45
CA GLY A 299 20.61 7.70 -2.94
C GLY A 299 20.73 6.96 -1.61
N ALA A 300 19.67 6.23 -1.26
CA ALA A 300 19.69 5.29 -0.12
C ALA A 300 19.53 3.85 -0.65
N GLU A 301 20.35 2.94 -0.14
CA GLU A 301 20.36 1.53 -0.52
C GLU A 301 19.08 0.84 -0.02
N LEU A 302 18.52 -0.04 -0.85
CA LEU A 302 17.42 -0.92 -0.47
C LEU A 302 17.97 -2.30 -0.18
N GLU A 303 17.38 -2.97 0.82
CA GLU A 303 17.74 -4.31 1.26
C GLU A 303 17.86 -5.27 0.07
N ASP A 304 19.03 -5.91 -0.06
CA ASP A 304 19.35 -6.84 -1.14
C ASP A 304 19.38 -8.31 -0.71
N GLN A 305 19.15 -8.60 0.59
CA GLN A 305 19.15 -9.93 1.17
C GLN A 305 17.75 -10.40 1.62
N GLY A 306 17.62 -11.72 1.80
CA GLY A 306 16.40 -12.36 2.31
C GLY A 306 15.54 -13.04 1.24
N GLU A 307 14.37 -13.52 1.66
CA GLU A 307 13.37 -14.19 0.80
C GLU A 307 12.51 -13.16 0.03
N GLU A 308 11.66 -13.67 -0.87
CA GLU A 308 10.60 -12.88 -1.51
C GLU A 308 9.76 -12.18 -0.43
N GLY A 309 9.78 -10.84 -0.42
CA GLY A 309 9.14 -10.03 0.62
C GLY A 309 10.06 -9.33 1.63
N THR A 310 11.38 -9.53 1.52
CA THR A 310 12.38 -8.79 2.30
C THR A 310 13.21 -7.86 1.42
N ALA A 311 13.66 -8.36 0.26
CA ALA A 311 14.45 -7.56 -0.68
C ALA A 311 13.59 -6.44 -1.30
N LEU A 312 14.19 -5.26 -1.46
CA LEU A 312 13.61 -4.03 -2.03
C LEU A 312 12.44 -3.41 -1.23
N THR A 313 11.88 -4.09 -0.23
CA THR A 313 10.79 -3.56 0.60
C THR A 313 11.29 -2.83 1.84
N HIS A 314 12.60 -2.87 2.12
CA HIS A 314 13.25 -2.25 3.27
C HIS A 314 14.45 -1.41 2.85
N TRP A 315 14.86 -0.48 3.71
CA TRP A 315 16.19 0.13 3.62
C TRP A 315 17.25 -0.87 4.09
N GLU A 316 18.45 -0.82 3.51
CA GLU A 316 19.66 -1.51 4.02
C GLU A 316 20.18 -0.85 5.31
#